data_AF-A0A809XGJ1-F1
#
_entry.id   AF-A0A809XGJ1-F1
#
_cell.length_a   1.000
_cell.length_b   1.000
_cell.length_c   1.000
_cell.angle_alpha   90.00
_cell.angle_beta   90.00
_cell.angle_gamma   90.00
#
_symmetry.space_group_name_H-M   'P 1'
#
loop_
_entity.id
_entity.type
_entity.pdbx_description
1 polymer ?
#
loop_
_entity_poly.entity_id
_entity_poly.type
_entity_poly.pdbx_seq_one_letter_code
_entity_poly.pdbx_strand_id
1 'polypeptide(L)' 'MSTVIENLLARKQKLVEELETAQTIEDRDRIEHQLEQINTALDFLDRPGPKDGR' A
#
# COMPACT_ATOMS: atom_id res chain seq x y z
N MET A 1 -12.65 10.35 4.88
CA MET A 1 -11.55 9.41 4.63
C MET A 1 -10.39 9.84 5.53
N SER A 2 -9.70 8.92 6.20
CA SER A 2 -8.61 9.30 7.12
C SER A 2 -7.40 9.78 6.33
N THR A 3 -6.74 10.86 6.77
CA THR A 3 -5.52 11.40 6.13
C THR A 3 -4.43 10.34 5.97
N VAL A 4 -4.42 9.32 6.82
CA VAL A 4 -3.50 8.17 6.71
C VAL A 4 -3.81 7.30 5.49
N ILE A 5 -5.09 7.02 5.23
CA ILE A 5 -5.52 6.23 4.07
C ILE A 5 -5.15 6.96 2.78
N GLU A 6 -5.40 8.27 2.72
CA GLU A 6 -5.04 9.11 1.56
C GLU A 6 -3.53 9.11 1.31
N ASN A 7 -2.71 9.21 2.36
CA ASN A 7 -1.26 9.14 2.24
C ASN A 7 -0.77 7.77 1.74
N LEU A 8 -1.36 6.67 2.24
CA LEU A 8 -1.02 5.32 1.80
C LEU A 8 -1.40 5.10 0.33
N LEU A 9 -2.57 5.57 -0.10
CA LEU A 9 -3.01 5.50 -1.49
C LEU A 9 -2.11 6.33 -2.41
N ALA A 10 -1.75 7.55 -2.01
CA ALA A 10 -0.82 8.38 -2.77
C ALA A 10 0.57 7.73 -2.88
N ARG A 11 1.06 7.10 -1.80
CA ARG A 11 2.33 6.38 -1.82
C ARG A 11 2.27 5.15 -2.72
N LYS A 12 1.16 4.41 -2.70
CA LYS A 12 0.93 3.27 -3.59
C LYS A 12 0.99 3.70 -5.06
N GLN A 13 0.30 4.79 -5.41
CA GLN A 13 0.29 5.32 -6.77
C GLN A 13 1.71 5.67 -7.25
N LYS A 14 2.49 6.36 -6.42
CA LYS A 14 3.89 6.71 -6.73
C LYS A 14 4.78 5.47 -6.96
N LEU A 15 4.58 4.43 -6.16
CA LEU A 15 5.35 3.18 -6.32
C LEU A 15 4.99 2.41 -7.59
N VAL A 16 3.73 2.44 -8.02
CA VAL A 16 3.31 1.88 -9.30
C VAL A 16 4.00 2.61 -10.46
N GLU A 17 4.05 3.94 -10.42
CA GLU A 17 4.78 4.75 -11.42
C GLU A 17 6.30 4.46 -11.41
N GLU A 18 6.90 4.30 -10.23
CA GLU A 18 8.32 3.92 -10.11
C GLU A 18 8.57 2.53 -10.69
N LEU A 19 7.66 1.56 -10.49
CA LEU A 19 7.76 0.20 -11.02
C LEU A 19 7.80 0.18 -12.56
N GLU A 20 7.01 1.02 -13.22
CA GLU A 20 6.97 1.14 -14.68
C GLU A 20 8.33 1.57 -15.26
N THR A 21 9.09 2.37 -14.50
CA THR A 21 10.39 2.91 -14.92
C THR A 21 11.59 2.13 -14.39
N ALA A 22 11.36 1.14 -13.51
CA ALA A 22 12.42 0.35 -12.89
C ALA A 22 13.13 -0.55 -13.92
N GLN A 23 14.45 -0.34 -14.04
CA GLN A 23 15.30 -1.01 -15.02
C GLN A 23 15.94 -2.31 -14.50
N THR A 24 16.05 -2.46 -13.19
CA THR A 24 16.68 -3.63 -12.56
C THR A 24 15.63 -4.50 -11.87
N ILE A 25 15.93 -5.80 -11.80
CA ILE A 25 15.09 -6.76 -11.06
C ILE A 25 15.09 -6.41 -9.56
N GLU A 26 16.25 -6.03 -9.00
CA GLU A 26 16.37 -5.66 -7.59
C GLU A 26 15.50 -4.44 -7.22
N ASP A 27 15.46 -3.41 -8.08
CA ASP A 27 14.60 -2.24 -7.86
C ASP A 27 13.11 -2.63 -7.93
N ARG A 28 12.74 -3.50 -8.89
CA ARG A 28 11.38 -4.01 -9.02
C ARG A 28 10.96 -4.81 -7.79
N ASP A 29 11.79 -5.75 -7.35
CA ASP A 29 11.54 -6.58 -6.17
C ASP A 29 11.33 -5.72 -4.91
N ARG A 30 12.16 -4.67 -4.76
CA ARG A 30 12.02 -3.73 -3.65
C ARG A 30 10.71 -2.94 -3.72
N ILE A 31 10.33 -2.45 -4.90
CA ILE A 31 9.10 -1.69 -5.10
C ILE A 31 7.87 -2.58 -4.88
N GLU A 32 7.89 -3.80 -5.39
CA GLU A 32 6.84 -4.81 -5.19
C GLU A 32 6.65 -5.12 -3.70
N HIS A 33 7.75 -5.32 -2.96
CA HIS A 33 7.67 -5.53 -1.52
C HIS A 33 7.06 -4.34 -0.77
N GLN A 34 7.38 -3.11 -1.19
CA GLN A 34 6.77 -1.90 -0.60
C GLN A 34 5.27 -1.79 -0.93
N LEU A 35 4.86 -2.18 -2.14
CA LEU A 35 3.45 -2.22 -2.53
C LEU A 35 2.66 -3.24 -1.71
N GLU A 36 3.23 -4.42 -1.45
CA GLU A 36 2.62 -5.45 -0.59
C GLU A 36 2.39 -4.95 0.85
N GLN A 37 3.38 -4.27 1.43
CA GLN A 37 3.27 -3.69 2.77
C GLN A 37 2.13 -2.66 2.85
N ILE A 38 2.01 -1.80 1.83
CA ILE A 38 0.95 -0.78 1.79
C ILE A 38 -0.42 -1.43 1.61
N ASN A 39 -0.56 -2.41 0.72
CA ASN A 39 -1.82 -3.12 0.54
C ASN A 39 -2.25 -3.81 1.84
N THR A 40 -1.31 -4.45 2.53
CA THR A 40 -1.55 -5.06 3.83
C THR A 40 -2.02 -4.04 4.86
N ALA A 41 -1.37 -2.87 4.94
CA ALA A 41 -1.78 -1.80 5.85
C ALA A 41 -3.17 -1.24 5.52
N LEU A 42 -3.48 -1.06 4.23
CA LEU A 42 -4.81 -0.64 3.77
C LEU A 42 -5.88 -1.67 4.12
N ASP A 43 -5.62 -2.96 3.92
CA ASP A 43 -6.53 -4.04 4.30
C ASP A 43 -6.82 -4.05 5.81
N PHE A 44 -5.82 -3.76 6.65
CA PHE A 44 -6.03 -3.62 8.10
C PHE A 44 -6.92 -2.42 8.46
N LEU A 45 -6.80 -1.31 7.72
CA LEU A 45 -7.59 -0.10 7.95
C LEU A 45 -9.02 -0.20 7.39
N ASP A 46 -9.22 -0.97 6.32
CA ASP A 46 -10.52 -1.19 5.69
C ASP A 46 -11.35 -2.27 6.40
N ARG A 47 -10.69 -3.14 7.19
CA ARG A 47 -11.41 -4.10 8.04
C ARG A 47 -12.33 -3.31 8.99
N PRO A 48 -13.64 -3.57 8.96
CA PRO A 48 -14.51 -3.06 10.02
C PRO A 48 -13.92 -3.62 11.32
N GLY A 49 -13.66 -2.74 12.29
CA GLY A 49 -13.17 -3.16 13.62
C GLY A 49 -14.02 -4.31 14.15
N PRO A 50 -13.50 -5.14 15.08
CA PRO A 50 -14.26 -6.25 15.63
C PRO A 50 -15.65 -5.72 15.95
N LYS A 51 -16.67 -6.23 15.24
CA LYS A 51 -18.05 -5.86 15.49
C LYS A 51 -18.22 -6.12 16.96
N ASP A 52 -18.29 -5.05 17.74
CA ASP A 52 -18.49 -5.11 19.17
C ASP A 52 -19.74 -5.97 19.34
N GLY A 53 -19.49 -7.21 19.76
CA GLY A 53 -20.49 -8.25 19.85
C GLY A 53 -21.37 -7.87 21.02
N ARG A 54 -22.40 -7.07 20.74
CA ARG A 54 -23.54 -6.91 21.64
C ARG A 54 -24.24 -8.24 21.85
#